data_AF-A0A182G446-F1
#
_entry.id   AF-A0A182G446-F1
#
_cell.length_a   1.000
_cell.length_b   1.000
_cell.length_c   1.000
_cell.angle_alpha   90.00
_cell.angle_beta   90.00
_cell.angle_gamma   90.00
#
_symmetry.space_group_name_H-M   'P 1'
#
loop_
_entity.id
_entity.type
_entity.pdbx_description
1 polymer ?
#
loop_
_entity_poly.entity_id
_entity_poly.type
_entity_poly.pdbx_seq_one_letter_code
_entity_poly.pdbx_strand_id
1 'polypeptide(L)'
;MALRLRKDVQKASYYVWFLGAQEAKGLRGSRVLLPVIPRLIEKSKEHEPLKVTLQVSHKGLKIIQGSAKHFIPHGAITSSVQTEDIVACILLLYNPATKCPLHVHAYRCDSEMTAQALNEQLQILINRPENQKRFAELETR
;
A
#
# COMPACT_ATOMS: atom_id res chain seq x y z
N MET A 1 31.49 1.87 16.99
CA MET A 1 30.75 2.80 16.11
C MET A 1 30.03 1.99 15.05
N ALA A 2 28.70 2.05 15.02
CA ALA A 2 27.90 1.53 13.90
C ALA A 2 26.74 2.49 13.69
N LEU A 3 26.97 3.54 12.89
CA LEU A 3 25.89 4.33 12.33
C LEU A 3 25.17 3.43 11.32
N ARG A 4 24.20 2.63 11.80
CA ARG A 4 23.17 2.09 10.92
C ARG A 4 22.47 3.32 10.33
N LEU A 5 22.80 3.67 9.09
CA LEU A 5 21.99 4.55 8.25
C LEU A 5 20.57 3.97 8.28
N ARG A 6 19.70 4.50 9.16
CA ARG A 6 18.28 4.18 9.08
C ARG A 6 17.85 4.68 7.71
N LYS A 7 17.54 3.76 6.79
CA LYS A 7 16.77 4.09 5.57
C LYS A 7 15.48 4.72 6.08
N ASP A 8 15.42 6.05 6.08
CA ASP A 8 14.19 6.77 6.37
C ASP A 8 13.41 6.96 5.07
N VAL A 9 12.12 7.22 5.22
CA VAL A 9 11.23 7.43 4.09
C VAL A 9 11.58 8.74 3.42
N GLN A 10 11.89 8.69 2.14
CA GLN A 10 12.08 9.87 1.32
C GLN A 10 10.74 10.32 0.77
N LYS A 11 10.48 11.63 0.84
CA LYS A 11 9.25 12.18 0.27
C LYS A 11 9.31 12.03 -1.24
N ALA A 12 8.43 11.21 -1.80
CA ALA A 12 8.39 10.89 -3.22
C ALA A 12 6.95 10.88 -3.74
N SER A 13 6.79 11.12 -5.04
CA SER A 13 5.50 11.03 -5.73
C SER A 13 5.60 9.99 -6.84
N TYR A 14 4.60 9.12 -6.92
CA TYR A 14 4.49 8.06 -7.93
C TYR A 14 3.19 8.25 -8.70
N TYR A 15 3.28 8.27 -10.02
CA TYR A 15 2.11 8.32 -10.91
C TYR A 15 1.77 6.90 -11.32
N VAL A 16 0.61 6.42 -10.89
CA VAL A 16 0.24 4.99 -11.00
C VAL A 16 -1.19 4.85 -11.45
N TRP A 17 -1.51 3.67 -11.97
CA TRP A 17 -2.88 3.25 -12.21
C TRP A 17 -3.41 2.50 -11.01
N PHE A 18 -4.52 2.97 -10.45
CA PHE A 18 -5.24 2.26 -9.40
C PHE A 18 -6.05 1.12 -10.02
N LEU A 19 -5.66 -0.11 -9.69
CA LEU A 19 -6.30 -1.33 -10.21
C LEU A 19 -7.57 -1.70 -9.42
N GLY A 20 -7.72 -1.14 -8.22
CA GLY A 20 -8.92 -1.29 -7.41
C GLY A 20 -8.64 -1.62 -5.96
N ALA A 21 -9.74 -1.84 -5.23
CA ALA A 21 -9.75 -2.25 -3.83
C ALA A 21 -10.55 -3.54 -3.65
N GLN A 22 -10.13 -4.36 -2.69
CA GLN A 22 -10.86 -5.54 -2.26
C GLN A 22 -10.75 -5.69 -0.74
N GLU A 23 -11.76 -6.21 -0.07
CA GLU A 23 -11.64 -6.60 1.34
C GLU A 23 -10.46 -7.58 1.54
N ALA A 24 -9.68 -7.34 2.60
CA ALA A 24 -8.57 -8.22 2.95
C ALA A 24 -9.02 -9.20 4.03
N LYS A 25 -8.60 -10.46 3.89
CA LYS A 25 -8.95 -11.55 4.83
C LYS A 25 -7.95 -11.69 5.99
N GLY A 26 -6.99 -10.80 6.10
CA GLY A 26 -5.94 -10.85 7.11
C GLY A 26 -5.14 -9.57 7.19
N LEU A 27 -4.56 -9.30 8.35
CA LEU A 27 -3.93 -8.01 8.65
C LEU A 27 -2.65 -7.79 7.84
N ARG A 28 -1.85 -8.83 7.61
CA ARG A 28 -0.56 -8.75 6.91
C ARG A 28 -0.16 -10.08 6.26
N GLY A 29 0.83 -10.01 5.37
CA GLY A 29 1.50 -11.17 4.79
C GLY A 29 1.21 -11.40 3.30
N SER A 30 2.19 -11.93 2.60
CA SER A 30 2.11 -12.21 1.15
C SER A 30 0.99 -13.19 0.80
N ARG A 31 0.65 -14.13 1.68
CA ARG A 31 -0.48 -15.07 1.49
C ARG A 31 -1.84 -14.37 1.36
N VAL A 32 -2.00 -13.17 1.94
CA VAL A 32 -3.22 -12.37 1.80
C VAL A 32 -3.20 -11.58 0.50
N LEU A 33 -2.04 -11.03 0.11
CA LEU A 33 -1.91 -10.12 -1.04
C LEU A 33 -1.82 -10.84 -2.39
N LEU A 34 -0.98 -11.88 -2.50
CA LEU A 34 -0.67 -12.53 -3.78
C LEU A 34 -1.90 -13.07 -4.52
N PRO A 35 -2.91 -13.68 -3.86
CA PRO A 35 -4.11 -14.13 -4.56
C PRO A 35 -5.05 -13.00 -5.01
N VAL A 36 -4.90 -11.80 -4.45
CA VAL A 36 -5.77 -10.64 -4.72
C VAL A 36 -5.28 -9.87 -5.96
N ILE A 37 -3.97 -9.79 -6.16
CA ILE A 37 -3.35 -9.12 -7.32
C ILE A 37 -3.98 -9.55 -8.66
N PRO A 38 -3.99 -10.85 -9.04
CA PRO A 38 -4.54 -11.26 -10.34
C PRO A 38 -6.03 -10.94 -10.48
N ARG A 39 -6.81 -10.95 -9.37
CA ARG A 39 -8.23 -10.60 -9.39
C ARG A 39 -8.44 -9.12 -9.66
N LEU A 40 -7.64 -8.26 -9.03
CA LEU A 40 -7.71 -6.81 -9.26
C LEU A 40 -7.23 -6.45 -10.67
N ILE A 41 -6.21 -7.13 -11.19
CA ILE A 41 -5.80 -6.98 -12.60
C ILE A 41 -6.96 -7.33 -13.53
N GLU A 42 -7.61 -8.48 -13.33
CA GLU A 42 -8.71 -8.91 -14.20
C GLU A 42 -9.88 -7.92 -14.15
N LYS A 43 -10.29 -7.52 -12.95
CA LYS A 43 -11.34 -6.50 -12.76
C LYS A 43 -10.99 -5.16 -13.40
N SER A 44 -9.71 -4.78 -13.39
CA SER A 44 -9.25 -3.54 -14.03
C SER A 44 -9.27 -3.58 -15.56
N LYS A 45 -9.57 -4.73 -16.19
CA LYS A 45 -9.80 -4.81 -17.63
C LYS A 45 -11.23 -4.45 -18.02
N GLU A 46 -12.19 -4.55 -17.10
CA GLU A 46 -13.60 -4.22 -17.34
C GLU A 46 -13.82 -2.70 -17.50
N HIS A 47 -12.97 -1.90 -16.86
CA HIS A 47 -13.02 -0.45 -16.89
C HIS A 47 -11.62 0.14 -16.94
N GLU A 48 -11.46 1.29 -17.61
CA GLU A 48 -10.15 1.96 -17.65
C GLU A 48 -9.65 2.26 -16.21
N PRO A 49 -8.43 1.81 -15.83
CA PRO A 49 -7.92 2.01 -14.50
C PRO A 49 -7.70 3.50 -14.19
N LEU A 50 -8.05 3.91 -12.97
CA LEU A 50 -7.98 5.31 -12.57
C LEU A 50 -6.54 5.75 -12.36
N LYS A 51 -6.10 6.83 -13.03
CA LYS A 51 -4.79 7.44 -12.77
C LYS A 51 -4.81 8.20 -11.45
N VAL A 52 -3.86 7.88 -10.57
CA VAL A 52 -3.71 8.52 -9.26
C VAL A 52 -2.25 8.88 -9.00
N THR A 53 -2.03 9.87 -8.14
CA THR A 53 -0.71 10.17 -7.61
C THR A 53 -0.61 9.67 -6.18
N LEU A 54 0.38 8.83 -5.92
CA LEU A 54 0.75 8.38 -4.59
C LEU A 54 1.90 9.24 -4.06
N GLN A 55 1.66 10.01 -3.01
CA GLN A 55 2.72 10.72 -2.31
C GLN A 55 3.07 9.96 -1.03
N VAL A 56 4.29 9.44 -0.96
CA VAL A 56 4.82 8.74 0.21
C VAL A 56 5.67 9.71 1.02
N SER A 57 5.55 9.65 2.34
CA SER A 57 6.33 10.46 3.28
C SER A 57 6.44 9.76 4.63
N HIS A 58 7.24 10.29 5.56
CA HIS A 58 7.33 9.78 6.92
C HIS A 58 5.98 9.71 7.67
N LYS A 59 4.97 10.49 7.25
CA LYS A 59 3.63 10.48 7.88
C LYS A 59 2.76 9.33 7.37
N GLY A 60 3.05 8.78 6.20
CA GLY A 60 2.22 7.79 5.53
C GLY A 60 2.09 8.04 4.03
N LEU A 61 1.00 7.55 3.47
CA LEU A 61 0.67 7.58 2.05
C LEU A 61 -0.48 8.55 1.80
N LYS A 62 -0.36 9.44 0.82
CA LYS A 62 -1.46 10.27 0.34
C LYS A 62 -1.81 9.88 -1.09
N ILE A 63 -3.06 9.53 -1.32
CA ILE A 63 -3.61 9.25 -2.64
C ILE A 63 -4.29 10.52 -3.15
N ILE A 64 -3.90 10.97 -4.34
CA ILE A 64 -4.48 12.14 -4.99
C ILE A 64 -5.12 11.68 -6.30
N GLN A 65 -6.40 11.99 -6.47
CA GLN A 65 -7.18 11.71 -7.67
C GLN A 65 -7.98 12.97 -8.04
N GLY A 66 -7.53 13.70 -9.06
CA GLY A 66 -8.11 15.01 -9.38
C GLY A 66 -8.04 15.96 -8.18
N SER A 67 -9.19 16.45 -7.73
CA SER A 67 -9.33 17.30 -6.54
C SER A 67 -9.39 16.52 -5.22
N ALA A 68 -9.69 15.22 -5.27
CA ALA A 68 -9.82 14.39 -4.07
C ALA A 68 -8.45 14.01 -3.51
N LYS A 69 -8.29 14.16 -2.19
CA LYS A 69 -7.07 13.83 -1.45
C LYS A 69 -7.44 12.92 -0.28
N HIS A 70 -6.89 11.72 -0.28
CA HIS A 70 -7.07 10.75 0.79
C HIS A 70 -5.75 10.47 1.48
N PHE A 71 -5.71 10.62 2.80
CA PHE A 71 -4.50 10.42 3.58
C PHE A 71 -4.60 9.16 4.42
N ILE A 72 -3.59 8.30 4.27
CA ILE A 72 -3.43 7.03 4.96
C ILE A 72 -2.22 7.19 5.89
N PRO A 73 -2.42 7.19 7.21
CA PRO A 73 -1.30 7.30 8.15
C PRO A 73 -0.43 6.04 8.06
N HIS A 74 0.87 6.17 8.35
CA HIS A 74 1.79 5.03 8.27
C HIS A 74 1.36 3.82 9.11
N GLY A 75 0.77 4.05 10.29
CA GLY A 75 0.26 3.00 11.17
C GLY A 75 -1.00 2.30 10.67
N ALA A 76 -1.56 2.73 9.54
CA ALA A 76 -2.65 2.05 8.84
C ALA A 76 -2.17 1.24 7.63
N ILE A 77 -0.88 1.28 7.27
CA ILE A 77 -0.31 0.48 6.18
C ILE A 77 0.35 -0.74 6.82
N THR A 78 -0.28 -1.91 6.69
CA THR A 78 0.09 -3.09 7.49
C THR A 78 0.98 -4.06 6.73
N SER A 79 0.91 -4.07 5.41
CA SER A 79 1.69 -4.95 4.55
C SER A 79 1.76 -4.40 3.13
N SER A 80 2.84 -4.70 2.41
CA SER A 80 2.93 -4.48 0.97
C SER A 80 3.68 -5.63 0.31
N VAL A 81 3.38 -5.87 -0.96
CA VAL A 81 4.13 -6.80 -1.82
C VAL A 81 4.22 -6.19 -3.21
N GLN A 82 5.33 -6.49 -3.89
CA GLN A 82 5.51 -6.19 -5.30
C GLN A 82 5.36 -7.47 -6.13
N THR A 83 4.77 -7.35 -7.31
CA THR A 83 4.79 -8.37 -8.36
C THR A 83 4.94 -7.63 -9.69
N GLU A 84 6.08 -7.80 -10.37
CA GLU A 84 6.42 -7.04 -11.59
C GLU A 84 6.30 -5.52 -11.36
N ASP A 85 5.48 -4.86 -12.18
CA ASP A 85 5.16 -3.43 -12.13
C ASP A 85 4.03 -3.10 -11.14
N ILE A 86 3.51 -4.07 -10.39
CA ILE A 86 2.38 -3.90 -9.47
C ILE A 86 2.84 -3.89 -8.01
N VAL A 87 2.34 -2.91 -7.26
CA VAL A 87 2.46 -2.86 -5.80
C VAL A 87 1.07 -3.01 -5.20
N ALA A 88 0.90 -4.01 -4.34
CA ALA A 88 -0.30 -4.19 -3.54
C ALA A 88 0.00 -3.95 -2.07
N CYS A 89 -0.91 -3.31 -1.34
CA CYS A 89 -0.78 -3.07 0.08
C CYS A 89 -2.08 -3.28 0.83
N ILE A 90 -1.96 -3.67 2.10
CA ILE A 90 -3.09 -3.82 3.02
C ILE A 90 -3.20 -2.54 3.84
N LEU A 91 -4.42 -2.03 3.90
CA LEU A 91 -4.80 -0.80 4.57
C LEU A 91 -5.80 -1.10 5.67
N LEU A 92 -5.49 -0.64 6.88
CA LEU A 92 -6.33 -0.68 8.07
C LEU A 92 -7.00 0.70 8.27
N LEU A 93 -7.97 0.99 7.42
CA LEU A 93 -8.86 2.15 7.53
C LEU A 93 -10.21 1.82 6.90
N TYR A 94 -11.27 2.50 7.35
CA TYR A 94 -12.60 2.30 6.77
C TYR A 94 -12.61 2.69 5.29
N ASN A 95 -12.98 1.74 4.44
CA ASN A 95 -13.17 1.98 3.02
C ASN A 95 -14.67 2.01 2.69
N PRO A 96 -15.21 3.15 2.22
CA PRO A 96 -16.61 3.25 1.83
C PRO A 96 -17.03 2.28 0.72
N ALA A 97 -16.11 1.91 -0.18
CA ALA A 97 -16.39 1.01 -1.29
C ALA A 97 -16.57 -0.44 -0.86
N THR A 98 -15.79 -0.92 0.11
CA THR A 98 -15.90 -2.30 0.63
C THR A 98 -16.73 -2.38 1.90
N LYS A 99 -16.99 -1.25 2.57
CA LYS A 99 -17.55 -1.15 3.93
C LYS A 99 -16.75 -1.91 4.99
N CYS A 100 -15.48 -2.23 4.69
CA CYS A 100 -14.60 -2.99 5.58
C CYS A 100 -13.41 -2.13 6.03
N PRO A 101 -13.02 -2.22 7.31
CA PRO A 101 -11.87 -1.48 7.86
C PRO A 101 -10.53 -2.04 7.41
N LEU A 102 -10.53 -3.20 6.73
CA LEU A 102 -9.32 -3.88 6.28
C LEU A 102 -9.47 -4.27 4.81
N HIS A 103 -8.62 -3.71 3.96
CA HIS A 103 -8.73 -3.88 2.52
C HIS A 103 -7.38 -3.79 1.82
N VAL A 104 -7.28 -4.46 0.67
CA VAL A 104 -6.14 -4.45 -0.23
C VAL A 104 -6.36 -3.37 -1.28
N HIS A 105 -5.36 -2.54 -1.52
CA HIS A 105 -5.23 -1.73 -2.73
C HIS A 105 -4.15 -2.29 -3.62
N ALA A 106 -4.35 -2.21 -4.94
CA ALA A 106 -3.31 -2.52 -5.92
C ALA A 106 -3.09 -1.35 -6.89
N TYR A 107 -1.82 -1.11 -7.19
CA TYR A 107 -1.36 -0.02 -8.05
C TYR A 107 -0.41 -0.57 -9.09
N ARG A 108 -0.66 -0.28 -10.36
CA ARG A 108 0.29 -0.54 -11.44
C ARG A 108 1.16 0.69 -11.64
N CYS A 109 2.47 0.52 -11.56
CA CYS A 109 3.48 1.52 -11.88
C CYS A 109 3.79 1.51 -13.38
N ASP A 110 4.54 2.51 -13.83
CA ASP A 110 5.03 2.61 -15.21
C ASP A 110 6.21 1.65 -15.50
N SER A 111 6.93 1.21 -14.47
CA SER A 111 8.03 0.26 -14.57
C SER A 111 8.20 -0.56 -13.29
N GLU A 112 8.87 -1.71 -13.41
CA GLU A 112 9.27 -2.53 -12.26
C GLU A 112 10.18 -1.77 -11.28
N MET A 113 11.05 -0.87 -11.78
CA MET A 113 11.92 -0.05 -10.94
C MET A 113 11.11 0.91 -10.07
N THR A 114 10.09 1.54 -10.65
CA THR A 114 9.16 2.42 -9.91
C THR A 114 8.38 1.64 -8.87
N ALA A 115 7.89 0.44 -9.23
CA ALA A 115 7.19 -0.46 -8.31
C ALA A 115 8.10 -0.88 -7.13
N GLN A 116 9.35 -1.22 -7.41
CA GLN A 116 10.34 -1.53 -6.39
C GLN A 116 10.60 -0.35 -5.46
N ALA A 117 10.84 0.84 -6.02
CA ALA A 117 11.08 2.04 -5.22
C ALA A 117 9.88 2.38 -4.32
N LEU A 118 8.65 2.28 -4.83
CA LEU A 118 7.43 2.49 -4.06
C LEU A 118 7.31 1.44 -2.94
N ASN A 119 7.47 0.16 -3.27
CA ASN A 119 7.37 -0.93 -2.31
C ASN A 119 8.42 -0.81 -1.20
N GLU A 120 9.67 -0.44 -1.52
CA GLU A 120 10.72 -0.18 -0.52
C GLU A 120 10.31 0.93 0.46
N GLN A 121 9.76 2.06 -0.02
CA GLN A 121 9.30 3.14 0.85
C GLN A 121 8.15 2.68 1.77
N LEU A 122 7.20 1.90 1.24
CA LEU A 122 6.11 1.34 2.05
C LEU A 122 6.63 0.36 3.10
N GLN A 123 7.60 -0.50 2.74
CA GLN A 123 8.23 -1.43 3.67
C GLN A 123 8.97 -0.70 4.80
N ILE A 124 9.62 0.43 4.53
CA ILE A 124 10.23 1.25 5.59
C ILE A 124 9.17 1.74 6.58
N LEU A 125 8.01 2.21 6.10
CA LEU A 125 6.89 2.60 6.97
C LEU A 125 6.38 1.42 7.80
N ILE A 126 6.07 0.31 7.14
CA ILE A 126 5.53 -0.90 7.77
C ILE A 126 6.46 -1.40 8.88
N ASN A 127 7.77 -1.45 8.62
CA ASN A 127 8.77 -2.02 9.52
C ASN A 127 9.19 -1.10 10.68
N ARG A 128 8.54 0.06 10.86
CA ARG A 128 8.78 0.90 12.04
C ARG A 128 8.41 0.13 13.32
N PRO A 129 9.25 0.20 14.38
CA PRO A 129 9.01 -0.57 15.61
C PRO A 129 7.63 -0.33 16.23
N GLU A 130 7.17 0.92 16.27
CA GLU A 130 5.84 1.32 16.76
C GLU A 130 4.69 0.69 15.96
N ASN A 131 4.84 0.59 14.63
CA ASN A 131 3.86 -0.03 13.75
C ASN A 131 3.86 -1.55 13.94
N GLN A 132 5.03 -2.18 13.97
CA GLN A 132 5.16 -3.63 14.20
C GLN A 132 4.56 -4.06 15.55
N LYS A 133 4.83 -3.28 16.62
CA LYS A 133 4.23 -3.53 17.94
C LYS A 133 2.70 -3.45 17.86
N ARG A 134 2.18 -2.37 17.27
CA ARG A 134 0.73 -2.18 17.08
C ARG A 134 0.10 -3.31 16.26
N PHE A 135 0.76 -3.78 15.20
CA PHE A 135 0.23 -4.86 14.37
C PHE A 135 0.19 -6.18 15.13
N ALA A 136 1.22 -6.49 15.91
CA ALA A 136 1.23 -7.68 16.77
C ALA A 136 0.09 -7.64 17.81
N GLU A 137 -0.17 -6.48 18.43
CA GLU A 137 -1.28 -6.29 19.36
C GLU A 137 -2.66 -6.43 18.72
N LEU A 138 -2.78 -6.16 17.41
CA LEU A 138 -4.02 -6.31 16.67
C LEU A 138 -4.26 -7.75 16.20
N GLU A 139 -3.21 -8.54 15.99
CA GLU A 139 -3.32 -9.96 15.61
C GLU A 139 -3.64 -10.88 16.79
N THR A 140 -3.41 -10.44 18.02
CA THR A 140 -3.74 -11.19 19.24
C THR A 140 -5.18 -10.97 19.72
N ARG A 141 -5.96 -10.16 19.00
CA ARG A 141 -7.38 -9.89 19.28
C ARG A 141 -8.27 -10.70 18.36
#